data_AF-A0A319E329-F1
#
_entry.id   AF-A0A319E329-F1
#
_cell.length_a   1.000
_cell.length_b   1.000
_cell.length_c   1.000
_cell.angle_alpha   90.00
_cell.angle_beta   90.00
_cell.angle_gamma   90.00
#
_symmetry.space_group_name_H-M   'P 1'
#
loop_
_entity.id
_entity.type
_entity.pdbx_description
1 polymer ?
#
loop_
_entity_poly.entity_id
_entity_poly.type
_entity_poly.pdbx_seq_one_letter_code
_entity_poly.pdbx_strand_id
1 'polypeptide(L)'
;MESLPTRIARLVHTHFDGLPPRSKPIVRDDGTREWIPMSGVVVVRGENTPVEELTCVAVTSGAKCLSAAQIPHCKGLVLHDWHAEILALRAFNYWLLGEVRAVVEMENNSSTSAAAATAGDSTTRKKSPFVRRRQQQRQRIPRSTTDLNPNPDTETATETQTQTETEESTPFELHPALKIYMYCTCAPCGDASMELTMAAQDDPTPWEIPEQSDTDKQPPQPPSETQPHPPPPPDPETETESKLLDGRAHFSKLGIVRRKPARADASSTKSKSCSDKLALRQVSSLISREMGLLVAVTRNAYLAGVVMPS
;
A
#
# COMPACT_ATOMS: atom_id res chain seq x y z
N MET A 1 -17.20 21.18 19.12
CA MET A 1 -17.34 20.31 17.94
C MET A 1 -16.32 19.18 18.08
N GLU A 2 -16.71 17.93 17.80
CA GLU A 2 -15.82 16.76 17.92
C GLU A 2 -14.63 16.90 16.95
N SER A 3 -13.40 16.62 17.38
CA SER A 3 -12.21 16.77 16.52
C SER A 3 -12.21 15.75 15.37
N LEU A 4 -11.54 16.06 14.26
CA LEU A 4 -11.44 15.13 13.12
C LEU A 4 -10.87 13.74 13.50
N PRO A 5 -9.78 13.62 14.28
CA PRO A 5 -9.28 12.32 14.72
C PRO A 5 -10.32 11.49 15.49
N THR A 6 -11.08 12.13 16.39
CA THR A 6 -12.12 11.45 17.18
C THR A 6 -13.25 10.96 16.28
N ARG A 7 -13.69 11.79 15.32
CA ARG A 7 -14.72 11.41 14.33
C ARG A 7 -14.27 10.23 13.46
N ILE A 8 -13.00 10.22 13.03
CA ILE A 8 -12.40 9.12 12.28
C ILE A 8 -12.41 7.84 13.12
N ALA A 9 -11.90 7.89 14.35
CA ALA A 9 -11.86 6.74 15.24
C ALA A 9 -13.27 6.17 15.48
N ARG A 10 -14.23 7.02 15.85
CA ARG A 10 -15.62 6.63 16.08
C ARG A 10 -16.24 5.98 14.84
N LEU A 11 -16.01 6.54 13.65
CA LEU A 11 -16.55 5.99 12.40
C LEU A 11 -16.01 4.58 12.11
N VAL A 12 -14.71 4.35 12.33
CA VAL A 12 -14.08 3.04 12.12
C VAL A 12 -14.58 2.01 13.13
N HIS A 13 -14.68 2.38 14.41
CA HIS A 13 -15.27 1.52 15.44
C HIS A 13 -16.73 1.19 15.15
N THR A 14 -17.53 2.19 14.74
CA THR A 14 -18.94 1.96 14.34
C THR A 14 -19.05 0.96 13.19
N HIS A 15 -18.17 1.06 12.18
CA HIS A 15 -18.13 0.08 11.09
C HIS A 15 -17.74 -1.31 11.58
N PHE A 16 -16.70 -1.41 12.42
CA PHE A 16 -16.27 -2.68 12.99
C PHE A 16 -17.39 -3.34 13.80
N ASP A 17 -18.06 -2.59 14.68
CA ASP A 17 -19.15 -3.06 15.52
C ASP A 17 -20.36 -3.54 14.70
N GLY A 18 -20.64 -2.89 13.57
CA GLY A 18 -21.67 -3.32 12.61
C GLY A 18 -21.37 -4.61 11.85
N LEU A 19 -20.13 -5.11 11.86
CA LEU A 19 -19.79 -6.39 11.21
C LEU A 19 -20.38 -7.59 11.96
N PRO A 20 -20.62 -8.73 11.29
CA PRO A 20 -21.04 -9.97 11.95
C PRO A 20 -20.10 -10.36 13.11
N PRO A 21 -20.60 -11.06 14.15
CA PRO A 21 -19.79 -11.43 15.32
C PRO A 21 -18.68 -12.45 14.99
N ARG A 22 -18.77 -13.13 13.84
CA ARG A 22 -17.77 -14.12 13.41
C ARG A 22 -16.41 -13.45 13.25
N SER A 23 -15.38 -14.08 13.82
CA SER A 23 -13.99 -13.61 13.78
C SER A 23 -13.71 -12.30 14.52
N LYS A 24 -14.64 -11.83 15.35
CA LYS A 24 -14.36 -10.76 16.32
C LYS A 24 -13.74 -11.35 17.60
N PRO A 25 -12.91 -10.57 18.31
CA PRO A 25 -12.40 -10.98 19.61
C PRO A 25 -13.54 -11.30 20.58
N ILE A 26 -13.43 -12.42 21.29
CA ILE A 26 -14.41 -12.85 22.29
C ILE A 26 -13.85 -12.71 23.71
N VAL A 27 -14.74 -12.82 24.70
CA VAL A 27 -14.35 -13.08 26.08
C VAL A 27 -14.34 -14.59 26.27
N ARG A 28 -13.22 -15.13 26.74
CA ARG A 28 -13.05 -16.55 27.03
C ARG A 28 -13.73 -16.93 28.35
N ASP A 29 -13.88 -18.22 28.59
CA ASP A 29 -14.53 -18.78 29.79
C ASP A 29 -13.83 -18.35 31.10
N ASP A 30 -12.53 -18.06 31.04
CA ASP A 30 -11.71 -17.58 32.16
C ASP A 30 -11.83 -16.04 32.40
N GLY A 31 -12.66 -15.35 31.63
CA GLY A 31 -12.83 -13.89 31.66
C GLY A 31 -11.79 -13.11 30.85
N THR A 32 -10.80 -13.79 30.26
CA THR A 32 -9.78 -13.14 29.42
C THR A 32 -10.41 -12.59 28.15
N ARG A 33 -10.20 -11.30 27.87
CA ARG A 33 -10.62 -10.68 26.61
C ARG A 33 -9.57 -10.91 25.54
N GLU A 34 -9.97 -11.51 24.43
CA GLU A 34 -9.13 -11.52 23.25
C GLU A 34 -8.95 -10.11 22.70
N TRP A 35 -7.81 -9.86 22.09
CA TRP A 35 -7.54 -8.60 21.41
C TRP A 35 -6.76 -8.86 20.12
N ILE A 36 -6.97 -8.00 19.14
CA ILE A 36 -6.25 -8.00 17.87
C ILE A 36 -6.12 -6.55 17.38
N PRO A 37 -4.98 -6.13 16.81
CA PRO A 37 -4.89 -4.85 16.12
C PRO A 37 -5.97 -4.72 15.06
N MET A 38 -6.56 -3.53 14.99
CA MET A 38 -7.52 -3.14 13.97
C MET A 38 -7.03 -1.85 13.29
N SER A 39 -7.25 -1.78 11.98
CA SER A 39 -6.99 -0.59 11.19
C SER A 39 -8.14 -0.32 10.24
N GLY A 40 -8.40 0.96 10.00
CA GLY A 40 -9.38 1.42 9.03
C GLY A 40 -8.82 2.49 8.11
N VAL A 41 -9.35 2.56 6.88
CA VAL A 41 -9.10 3.67 5.96
C VAL A 41 -10.36 4.51 5.86
N VAL A 42 -10.21 5.81 6.10
CA VAL A 42 -11.29 6.80 6.00
C VAL A 42 -10.93 7.82 4.94
N VAL A 43 -11.82 8.02 3.98
CA VAL A 43 -11.72 9.12 3.02
C VAL A 43 -12.56 10.29 3.52
N VAL A 44 -11.97 11.48 3.52
CA VAL A 44 -12.59 12.73 3.94
C VAL A 44 -12.70 13.62 2.72
N ARG A 45 -13.92 13.97 2.32
CA ARG A 45 -14.18 14.88 1.21
C ARG A 45 -14.47 16.27 1.74
N GLY A 46 -13.80 17.30 1.21
CA GLY A 46 -14.06 18.68 1.60
C GLY A 46 -13.69 18.99 3.05
N GLU A 47 -12.57 18.44 3.52
CA GLU A 47 -12.08 18.69 4.89
C GLU A 47 -12.04 20.19 5.21
N ASN A 48 -12.52 20.56 6.41
CA ASN A 48 -12.63 21.95 6.89
C ASN A 48 -13.59 22.83 6.07
N THR A 49 -14.60 22.22 5.44
CA THR A 49 -15.66 22.95 4.72
C THR A 49 -17.05 22.53 5.25
N PRO A 50 -18.11 23.32 4.98
CA PRO A 50 -19.48 22.96 5.37
C PRO A 50 -20.01 21.67 4.72
N VAL A 51 -19.35 21.17 3.67
CA VAL A 51 -19.70 19.94 2.95
C VAL A 51 -18.77 18.77 3.29
N GLU A 52 -18.10 18.85 4.44
CA GLU A 52 -17.20 17.79 4.92
C GLU A 52 -17.96 16.47 5.12
N GLU A 53 -17.47 15.42 4.47
CA GLU A 53 -18.06 14.08 4.52
C GLU A 53 -16.96 13.05 4.79
N LEU A 54 -17.19 12.16 5.76
CA LEU A 54 -16.30 11.06 6.11
C LEU A 54 -16.91 9.74 5.63
N THR A 55 -16.12 8.91 4.96
CA THR A 55 -16.53 7.56 4.55
C THR A 55 -15.46 6.57 4.96
N CYS A 56 -15.81 5.55 5.74
CA CYS A 56 -14.91 4.45 6.03
C CYS A 56 -14.98 3.44 4.89
N VAL A 57 -13.86 3.26 4.18
CA VAL A 57 -13.79 2.46 2.95
C VAL A 57 -13.16 1.10 3.17
N ALA A 58 -12.47 0.91 4.31
CA ALA A 58 -11.92 -0.36 4.73
C ALA A 58 -11.82 -0.43 6.25
N VAL A 59 -12.11 -1.60 6.82
CA VAL A 59 -11.81 -1.97 8.21
C VAL A 59 -11.26 -3.38 8.21
N THR A 60 -10.14 -3.59 8.92
CA THR A 60 -9.44 -4.87 8.92
C THR A 60 -8.79 -5.11 10.28
N SER A 61 -8.54 -6.38 10.61
CA SER A 61 -7.84 -6.78 11.83
C SER A 61 -6.80 -7.85 11.53
N GLY A 62 -5.67 -7.84 12.25
CA GLY A 62 -4.65 -8.88 12.11
C GLY A 62 -3.26 -8.46 12.60
N ALA A 63 -2.42 -9.45 12.88
CA ALA A 63 -1.10 -9.26 13.51
C ALA A 63 -0.10 -10.37 13.18
N LYS A 64 -0.22 -11.00 12.01
CA LYS A 64 0.58 -12.16 11.64
C LYS A 64 1.07 -12.03 10.19
N CYS A 65 2.08 -12.81 9.86
CA CYS A 65 2.72 -12.85 8.55
C CYS A 65 3.16 -14.27 8.23
N LEU A 66 3.32 -14.57 6.95
CA LEU A 66 3.74 -15.87 6.44
C LEU A 66 5.26 -16.07 6.64
N SER A 67 5.68 -17.29 6.99
CA SER A 67 7.08 -17.67 7.06
C SER A 67 7.76 -17.61 5.69
N ALA A 68 9.04 -17.22 5.67
CA ALA A 68 9.85 -17.21 4.46
C ALA A 68 9.88 -18.58 3.75
N ALA A 69 9.92 -19.68 4.50
CA ALA A 69 9.95 -21.04 3.97
C ALA A 69 8.67 -21.44 3.21
N GLN A 70 7.55 -20.77 3.49
CA GLN A 70 6.27 -21.07 2.83
C GLN A 70 6.09 -20.30 1.52
N ILE A 71 6.82 -19.20 1.30
CA ILE A 71 6.68 -18.33 0.12
C ILE A 71 6.77 -19.09 -1.21
N PRO A 72 7.76 -20.00 -1.44
CA PRO A 72 7.87 -20.73 -2.71
C PRO A 72 6.63 -21.58 -3.05
N HIS A 73 5.85 -21.97 -2.05
CA HIS A 73 4.69 -22.84 -2.21
C HIS A 73 3.38 -22.07 -2.47
N CYS A 74 3.39 -20.74 -2.33
CA CYS A 74 2.16 -19.94 -2.28
C CYS A 74 1.57 -19.60 -3.65
N LYS A 75 2.39 -19.57 -4.72
CA LYS A 75 1.96 -19.30 -6.12
C LYS A 75 1.09 -18.03 -6.28
N GLY A 76 1.32 -17.00 -5.45
CA GLY A 76 0.55 -15.75 -5.46
C GLY A 76 -0.87 -15.83 -4.87
N LEU A 77 -1.25 -16.97 -4.28
CA LEU A 77 -2.60 -17.21 -3.73
C LEU A 77 -2.70 -17.02 -2.22
N VAL A 78 -1.56 -16.90 -1.53
CA VAL A 78 -1.51 -16.73 -0.07
C VAL A 78 -0.99 -15.34 0.27
N LEU A 79 -1.65 -14.69 1.23
CA LEU A 79 -1.23 -13.39 1.74
C LEU A 79 0.09 -13.53 2.54
N HIS A 80 1.10 -12.75 2.17
CA HIS A 80 2.38 -12.75 2.88
C HIS A 80 2.33 -11.99 4.22
N ASP A 81 1.54 -10.92 4.29
CA ASP A 81 1.38 -10.09 5.48
C ASP A 81 -0.08 -9.74 5.66
N TRP A 82 -0.63 -10.12 6.81
CA TRP A 82 -2.00 -9.86 7.20
C TRP A 82 -2.07 -9.12 8.54
N HIS A 83 -1.12 -8.21 8.77
CA HIS A 83 -1.33 -7.14 9.73
C HIS A 83 -2.43 -6.20 9.29
N ALA A 84 -3.16 -5.64 10.26
CA ALA A 84 -4.32 -4.79 10.00
C ALA A 84 -4.01 -3.62 9.06
N GLU A 85 -2.92 -2.87 9.26
CA GLU A 85 -2.59 -1.71 8.42
C GLU A 85 -2.34 -2.13 6.97
N ILE A 86 -1.70 -3.29 6.76
CA ILE A 86 -1.38 -3.83 5.45
C ILE A 86 -2.62 -4.38 4.75
N LEU A 87 -3.48 -5.08 5.47
CA LEU A 87 -4.78 -5.50 4.94
C LEU A 87 -5.63 -4.29 4.56
N ALA A 88 -5.63 -3.22 5.36
CA ALA A 88 -6.37 -2.00 5.09
C ALA A 88 -5.93 -1.34 3.77
N LEU A 89 -4.61 -1.30 3.48
CA LEU A 89 -4.10 -0.81 2.19
C LEU A 89 -4.53 -1.68 1.00
N ARG A 90 -4.56 -3.01 1.17
CA ARG A 90 -5.02 -3.94 0.14
C ARG A 90 -6.52 -3.76 -0.11
N ALA A 91 -7.31 -3.69 0.96
CA ALA A 91 -8.75 -3.45 0.91
C ALA A 91 -9.08 -2.10 0.28
N PHE A 92 -8.30 -1.05 0.56
CA PHE A 92 -8.44 0.26 -0.09
C PHE A 92 -8.28 0.17 -1.61
N ASN A 93 -7.27 -0.54 -2.11
CA ASN A 93 -7.08 -0.71 -3.56
C ASN A 93 -8.20 -1.52 -4.21
N TYR A 94 -8.72 -2.54 -3.51
CA TYR A 94 -9.88 -3.29 -3.96
C TYR A 94 -11.16 -2.43 -4.01
N TRP A 95 -11.40 -1.62 -2.97
CA TRP A 95 -12.49 -0.65 -2.96
C TRP A 95 -12.36 0.36 -4.11
N LEU A 96 -11.16 0.89 -4.36
CA LEU A 96 -10.90 1.83 -5.44
C LEU A 96 -11.18 1.22 -6.83
N LEU A 97 -10.84 -0.07 -7.02
CA LEU A 97 -11.21 -0.80 -8.23
C LEU A 97 -12.75 -0.89 -8.38
N GLY A 98 -13.47 -1.12 -7.28
CA GLY A 98 -14.93 -1.07 -7.25
C GLY A 98 -15.49 0.29 -7.66
N GLU A 99 -14.90 1.38 -7.18
CA GLU A 99 -15.29 2.75 -7.56
C GLU A 99 -15.07 3.03 -9.05
N VAL A 100 -13.91 2.62 -9.59
CA VAL A 100 -13.63 2.74 -11.04
C VAL A 100 -14.66 1.95 -11.84
N ARG A 101 -14.96 0.71 -11.43
CA ARG A 101 -15.96 -0.13 -12.08
C ARG A 101 -17.34 0.54 -12.06
N ALA A 102 -17.76 1.08 -10.92
CA ALA A 102 -19.06 1.77 -10.79
C ALA A 102 -19.17 2.97 -11.73
N VAL A 103 -18.10 3.76 -11.89
CA VAL A 103 -18.07 4.88 -12.86
C VAL A 103 -18.26 4.37 -14.30
N VAL A 104 -17.54 3.30 -14.68
CA VAL A 104 -17.66 2.71 -16.04
C VAL A 104 -19.07 2.17 -16.28
N GLU A 105 -19.66 1.46 -15.32
CA GLU A 105 -21.03 0.95 -15.43
C GLU A 105 -22.06 2.08 -15.58
N MET A 106 -21.91 3.17 -14.82
CA MET A 106 -22.78 4.36 -14.96
C MET A 106 -22.65 5.01 -16.35
N GLU A 107 -21.44 5.12 -16.90
CA GLU A 107 -21.19 5.67 -18.23
C GLU A 107 -21.80 4.79 -19.34
N ASN A 108 -21.66 3.47 -19.24
CA ASN A 108 -22.24 2.52 -20.17
C ASN A 108 -23.77 2.60 -20.17
N ASN A 109 -24.38 2.54 -18.98
CA ASN A 109 -25.84 2.62 -18.84
C ASN A 109 -26.40 3.94 -19.37
N SER A 110 -25.69 5.05 -19.14
CA SER A 110 -26.10 6.36 -19.63
C SER A 110 -25.98 6.51 -21.14
N SER A 111 -25.09 5.74 -21.78
CA SER A 111 -24.92 5.72 -23.24
C SER A 111 -26.05 4.92 -23.90
N THR A 112 -26.44 3.79 -23.29
CA THR A 112 -27.61 3.00 -23.71
C THR A 112 -28.92 3.77 -23.52
N SER A 113 -29.09 4.48 -22.39
CA SER A 113 -30.32 5.26 -22.14
C SER A 113 -30.43 6.50 -23.01
N ALA A 114 -29.30 7.18 -23.32
CA ALA A 114 -29.29 8.31 -24.24
C ALA A 114 -29.64 7.91 -25.69
N ALA A 115 -29.31 6.68 -26.12
CA ALA A 115 -29.75 6.14 -27.39
C ALA A 115 -31.26 5.82 -27.44
N ALA A 116 -31.89 5.62 -26.27
CA ALA A 116 -33.31 5.27 -26.15
C ALA A 116 -34.23 6.44 -25.76
N ALA A 117 -33.69 7.55 -25.23
CA ALA A 117 -34.46 8.68 -24.75
C ALA A 117 -34.69 9.75 -25.84
N THR A 118 -35.95 10.07 -26.12
CA THR A 118 -36.34 11.28 -26.85
C THR A 118 -36.14 12.52 -25.96
N ALA A 119 -35.64 13.61 -26.56
CA ALA A 119 -35.20 14.83 -25.89
C ALA A 119 -36.28 15.39 -24.92
N GLY A 120 -36.05 15.30 -23.61
CA GLY A 120 -37.03 15.81 -22.66
C GLY A 120 -36.61 15.94 -21.20
N ASP A 121 -35.69 15.12 -20.67
CA ASP A 121 -35.42 15.15 -19.22
C ASP A 121 -33.95 15.42 -18.87
N SER A 122 -33.71 16.60 -18.29
CA SER A 122 -32.42 17.07 -17.80
C SER A 122 -32.21 16.61 -16.35
N THR A 123 -32.13 15.30 -16.14
CA THR A 123 -31.68 14.77 -14.85
C THR A 123 -30.17 14.95 -14.73
N THR A 124 -29.72 15.71 -13.74
CA THR A 124 -28.30 15.90 -13.44
C THR A 124 -27.64 14.54 -13.17
N ARG A 125 -26.72 14.10 -14.05
CA ARG A 125 -25.98 12.83 -13.87
C ARG A 125 -25.25 12.83 -12.54
N LYS A 126 -25.59 11.86 -11.68
CA LYS A 126 -24.89 11.61 -10.41
C LYS A 126 -23.46 11.19 -10.72
N LYS A 127 -22.48 12.02 -10.34
CA LYS A 127 -21.04 11.72 -10.50
C LYS A 127 -20.52 10.98 -9.26
N SER A 128 -19.55 10.09 -9.42
CA SER A 128 -18.88 9.49 -8.26
C SER A 128 -18.23 10.60 -7.40
N PRO A 129 -18.41 10.57 -6.08
CA PRO A 129 -17.77 11.51 -5.18
C PRO A 129 -16.28 11.19 -4.97
N PHE A 130 -15.84 9.98 -5.37
CA PHE A 130 -14.53 9.43 -5.05
C PHE A 130 -13.56 9.43 -6.23
N VAL A 131 -14.03 9.03 -7.41
CA VAL A 131 -13.21 8.87 -8.61
C VAL A 131 -13.82 9.63 -9.78
N ARG A 132 -13.00 10.21 -10.64
CA ARG A 132 -13.46 10.87 -11.87
C ARG A 132 -12.57 10.54 -13.06
N ARG A 133 -13.12 10.65 -14.27
CA ARG A 133 -12.33 10.65 -15.50
C ARG A 133 -11.32 11.79 -15.47
N ARG A 134 -10.08 11.52 -15.82
CA ARG A 134 -9.05 12.54 -15.97
C ARG A 134 -9.39 13.38 -17.21
N GLN A 135 -9.45 14.70 -17.05
CA GLN A 135 -9.56 15.58 -18.21
C GLN A 135 -8.19 15.59 -18.89
N GLN A 136 -8.05 14.89 -20.01
CA GLN A 136 -6.85 15.02 -20.85
C GLN A 136 -6.75 16.48 -21.30
N GLN A 137 -5.75 17.21 -20.81
CA GLN A 137 -5.31 18.42 -21.48
C GLN A 137 -4.76 17.97 -22.83
N ARG A 138 -5.59 18.01 -23.88
CA ARG A 138 -5.09 18.06 -25.25
C ARG A 138 -4.32 19.37 -25.38
N GLN A 139 -3.05 19.38 -24.97
CA GLN A 139 -2.12 20.38 -25.48
C GLN A 139 -2.01 20.12 -26.97
N ARG A 140 -2.86 20.77 -27.76
CA ARG A 140 -2.60 21.00 -29.18
C ARG A 140 -1.33 21.83 -29.21
N ILE A 141 -0.18 21.20 -29.40
CA ILE A 141 1.03 21.89 -29.83
C ILE A 141 0.63 22.60 -31.13
N PRO A 142 0.62 23.94 -31.20
CA PRO A 142 0.40 24.62 -32.46
C PRO A 142 1.57 24.21 -33.35
N ARG A 143 1.28 23.61 -34.52
CA ARG A 143 2.30 23.44 -35.55
C ARG A 143 2.79 24.85 -35.91
N SER A 144 4.00 25.18 -35.49
CA SER A 144 4.71 26.35 -35.99
C SER A 144 4.99 26.10 -37.48
N THR A 145 4.13 26.61 -38.36
CA THR A 145 4.44 26.75 -39.78
C THR A 145 5.40 27.94 -39.90
N THR A 146 6.69 27.69 -39.72
CA THR A 146 7.70 28.57 -40.29
C THR A 146 7.75 28.28 -41.79
N ASP A 147 7.09 29.12 -42.58
CA ASP A 147 7.35 29.23 -44.00
C ASP A 147 8.79 29.74 -44.17
N LEU A 148 9.72 28.83 -44.49
CA LEU A 148 11.04 29.19 -44.97
C LEU A 148 11.21 28.64 -46.38
N ASN A 149 11.54 29.58 -47.27
CA ASN A 149 11.89 29.41 -48.67
C ASN A 149 12.73 28.14 -48.96
N PRO A 150 12.50 27.45 -50.09
CA PRO A 150 13.35 26.36 -50.51
C PRO A 150 14.67 26.94 -51.07
N ASN A 151 15.77 26.67 -50.38
CA ASN A 151 17.09 26.74 -51.00
C ASN A 151 17.38 25.35 -51.59
N PRO A 152 17.67 25.20 -52.89
CA PRO A 152 18.16 23.94 -53.43
C PRO A 152 19.59 23.74 -52.94
N ASP A 153 20.05 22.49 -52.87
CA ASP A 153 21.42 22.08 -52.54
C ASP A 153 21.67 21.75 -51.06
N THR A 154 20.97 20.75 -50.51
CA THR A 154 21.60 19.75 -49.63
C THR A 154 20.77 18.46 -49.62
N GLU A 155 21.28 17.41 -50.28
CA GLU A 155 20.79 16.04 -50.10
C GLU A 155 21.23 15.52 -48.73
N THR A 156 20.31 15.42 -47.78
CA THR A 156 20.43 14.48 -46.65
C THR A 156 19.04 14.20 -46.09
N ALA A 157 18.39 13.18 -46.65
CA ALA A 157 17.15 12.63 -46.13
C ALA A 157 17.42 12.02 -44.76
N THR A 158 17.09 12.75 -43.70
CA THR A 158 17.01 12.19 -42.35
C THR A 158 15.52 12.12 -41.99
N GLU A 159 14.91 10.97 -42.28
CA GLU A 159 13.55 10.65 -41.84
C GLU A 159 13.49 10.67 -40.31
N THR A 160 13.11 11.81 -39.76
CA THR A 160 12.81 11.93 -38.33
C THR A 160 11.44 11.29 -38.12
N GLN A 161 11.44 9.97 -37.89
CA GLN A 161 10.27 9.25 -37.41
C GLN A 161 9.84 9.88 -36.09
N THR A 162 8.80 10.72 -36.16
CA THR A 162 8.16 11.29 -34.99
C THR A 162 7.40 10.15 -34.31
N GLN A 163 8.07 9.45 -33.39
CA GLN A 163 7.41 8.55 -32.47
C GLN A 163 6.47 9.39 -31.62
N THR A 164 5.18 9.35 -31.96
CA THR A 164 4.13 9.73 -31.03
C THR A 164 4.16 8.70 -29.91
N GLU A 165 4.95 8.96 -28.88
CA GLU A 165 4.75 8.34 -27.57
C GLU A 165 3.32 8.66 -27.16
N THR A 166 2.43 7.70 -27.37
CA THR A 166 1.12 7.72 -26.74
C THR A 166 1.41 7.53 -25.27
N GLU A 167 1.59 8.63 -24.52
CA GLU A 167 1.51 8.57 -23.06
C GLU A 167 0.24 7.79 -22.74
N GLU A 168 0.37 6.57 -22.22
CA GLU A 168 -0.74 5.76 -21.72
C GLU A 168 -1.40 6.57 -20.59
N SER A 169 -2.35 7.42 -20.97
CA SER A 169 -2.94 8.33 -20.03
C SER A 169 -3.85 7.51 -19.13
N THR A 170 -3.51 7.43 -17.86
CA THR A 170 -4.36 6.87 -16.82
C THR A 170 -5.76 7.51 -16.89
N PRO A 171 -6.83 6.73 -17.13
CA PRO A 171 -8.14 7.26 -17.48
C PRO A 171 -8.88 7.91 -16.31
N PHE A 172 -8.54 7.56 -15.08
CA PHE A 172 -9.19 8.05 -13.87
C PHE A 172 -8.21 8.74 -12.93
N GLU A 173 -8.76 9.52 -12.00
CA GLU A 173 -8.03 10.08 -10.87
C GLU A 173 -8.96 10.17 -9.65
N LEU A 174 -8.36 10.17 -8.44
CA LEU A 174 -9.10 10.48 -7.22
C LEU A 174 -9.65 11.91 -7.27
N HIS A 175 -10.82 12.12 -6.70
CA HIS A 175 -11.42 13.45 -6.63
C HIS A 175 -10.51 14.41 -5.82
N PRO A 176 -10.16 15.61 -6.33
CA PRO A 176 -9.14 16.48 -5.71
C PRO A 176 -9.45 17.02 -4.31
N ALA A 177 -10.71 16.91 -3.89
CA ALA A 177 -11.17 17.30 -2.55
C ALA A 177 -11.04 16.18 -1.51
N LEU A 178 -10.56 14.99 -1.88
CA LEU A 178 -10.41 13.86 -0.96
C LEU A 178 -9.09 13.94 -0.20
N LYS A 179 -9.13 13.55 1.07
CA LYS A 179 -7.97 13.24 1.88
C LYS A 179 -8.15 11.87 2.48
N ILE A 180 -7.07 11.09 2.54
CA ILE A 180 -7.12 9.71 3.03
C ILE A 180 -6.48 9.67 4.40
N TYR A 181 -7.18 9.13 5.39
CA TYR A 181 -6.66 8.92 6.74
C TYR A 181 -6.65 7.44 7.05
N MET A 182 -5.67 7.02 7.83
CA MET A 182 -5.60 5.67 8.39
C MET A 182 -5.83 5.76 9.90
N TYR A 183 -6.75 4.97 10.42
CA TYR A 183 -6.89 4.73 11.86
C TYR A 183 -6.19 3.42 12.21
N CYS A 184 -5.43 3.38 13.31
CA CYS A 184 -4.87 2.17 13.88
C CYS A 184 -5.16 2.14 15.39
N THR A 185 -5.60 1.00 15.93
CA THR A 185 -5.81 0.84 17.38
C THR A 185 -4.50 0.80 18.18
N CYS A 186 -3.37 0.61 17.52
CA CYS A 186 -2.03 0.62 18.10
C CYS A 186 -1.03 1.19 17.10
N ALA A 187 0.15 1.58 17.58
CA ALA A 187 1.24 2.02 16.71
C ALA A 187 1.65 0.91 15.71
N PRO A 188 1.88 1.24 14.42
CA PRO A 188 2.37 0.28 13.45
C PRO A 188 3.68 -0.34 13.90
N CYS A 189 3.82 -1.66 13.74
CA CYS A 189 5.05 -2.35 14.14
C CYS A 189 6.30 -1.80 13.43
N GLY A 190 7.47 -1.90 14.06
CA GLY A 190 8.71 -1.23 13.64
C GLY A 190 8.87 0.11 14.38
N ASP A 191 9.61 1.03 13.77
CA ASP A 191 10.04 2.31 14.35
C ASP A 191 8.92 3.08 15.08
N ALA A 192 7.70 3.15 14.54
CA ALA A 192 6.60 3.89 15.16
C ALA A 192 6.13 3.33 16.52
N SER A 193 6.48 2.07 16.82
CA SER A 193 6.05 1.37 18.05
C SER A 193 7.19 1.07 19.01
N MET A 194 8.45 1.37 18.64
CA MET A 194 9.62 0.90 19.41
C MET A 194 9.69 1.56 20.78
N GLU A 195 9.55 2.88 20.86
CA GLU A 195 9.57 3.61 22.14
C GLU A 195 8.45 3.18 23.09
N LEU A 196 7.24 2.98 22.55
CA LEU A 196 6.09 2.45 23.33
C LEU A 196 6.34 1.02 23.81
N THR A 197 6.97 0.19 22.98
CA THR A 197 7.34 -1.17 23.34
C THR A 197 8.39 -1.18 24.45
N MET A 198 9.42 -0.34 24.34
CA MET A 198 10.45 -0.19 25.37
C MET A 198 9.85 0.28 26.70
N ALA A 199 9.00 1.30 26.67
CA ALA A 199 8.37 1.86 27.87
C ALA A 199 7.42 0.87 28.56
N ALA A 200 6.89 -0.12 27.84
CA ALA A 200 5.99 -1.14 28.36
C ALA A 200 6.71 -2.42 28.85
N GLN A 201 8.03 -2.53 28.68
CA GLN A 201 8.79 -3.70 29.14
C GLN A 201 9.34 -3.49 30.56
N ASP A 202 9.16 -4.50 31.42
CA ASP A 202 9.79 -4.54 32.75
C ASP A 202 11.32 -4.67 32.65
N ASP A 203 11.82 -5.33 31.60
CA ASP A 203 13.23 -5.39 31.22
C ASP A 203 13.38 -4.98 29.74
N PRO A 204 13.90 -3.77 29.47
CA PRO A 204 14.15 -3.31 28.12
C PRO A 204 15.51 -3.80 27.60
N THR A 205 16.18 -4.80 28.17
CA THR A 205 17.48 -5.22 27.62
C THR A 205 17.31 -5.87 26.24
N PRO A 206 18.00 -5.41 25.17
CA PRO A 206 17.93 -6.05 23.86
C PRO A 206 18.42 -7.51 23.94
N TRP A 207 17.68 -8.45 23.36
CA TRP A 207 18.13 -9.84 23.24
C TRP A 207 19.46 -9.89 22.47
N GLU A 208 20.46 -10.58 23.02
CA GLU A 208 21.65 -10.95 22.26
C GLU A 208 21.24 -11.99 21.21
N ILE A 209 21.44 -11.68 19.94
CA ILE A 209 21.32 -12.67 18.86
C ILE A 209 22.62 -13.48 18.92
N PRO A 210 22.57 -14.83 19.05
CA PRO A 210 23.77 -15.63 18.94
C PRO A 210 24.45 -15.31 17.61
N GLU A 211 25.74 -14.96 17.64
CA GLU A 211 26.52 -14.87 16.42
C GLU A 211 26.33 -16.19 15.66
N GLN A 212 25.93 -16.11 14.39
CA GLN A 212 25.82 -17.28 13.54
C GLN A 212 27.21 -17.91 13.46
N SER A 213 27.47 -18.92 14.29
CA SER A 213 28.65 -19.76 14.14
C SER A 213 28.51 -20.52 12.83
N ASP A 214 29.45 -20.31 11.92
CA ASP A 214 29.68 -21.05 10.67
C ASP A 214 29.83 -22.58 10.91
N THR A 215 28.77 -23.23 11.36
CA THR A 215 28.78 -24.64 11.78
C THR A 215 27.78 -25.52 11.04
N ASP A 216 26.91 -24.96 10.20
CA ASP A 216 26.17 -25.73 9.21
C ASP A 216 27.01 -25.95 7.95
N LYS A 217 28.12 -26.68 8.10
CA LYS A 217 28.68 -27.46 7.00
C LYS A 217 28.01 -28.83 7.02
N GLN A 218 27.20 -29.03 5.97
CA GLN A 218 26.76 -30.27 5.32
C GLN A 218 27.32 -31.60 5.88
N PRO A 219 26.51 -32.68 5.98
CA PRO A 219 27.00 -33.99 6.41
C PRO A 219 28.14 -34.48 5.51
N PRO A 220 29.12 -35.25 6.04
CA PRO A 220 30.31 -35.63 5.28
C PRO A 220 29.97 -36.50 4.08
N GLN A 221 30.30 -36.02 2.87
CA GLN A 221 30.37 -36.85 1.67
C GLN A 221 31.68 -37.64 1.66
N PRO A 222 31.70 -38.88 1.10
CA PRO A 222 32.92 -39.69 1.02
C PRO A 222 33.93 -39.07 0.03
N PRO A 223 35.24 -39.36 0.22
CA PRO A 223 36.29 -38.65 -0.51
C PRO A 223 36.31 -39.05 -1.98
N SER A 224 36.28 -38.06 -2.87
CA SER A 224 36.61 -38.21 -4.29
C SER A 224 37.67 -37.17 -4.64
N GLU A 225 38.84 -37.66 -5.01
CA GLU A 225 39.99 -36.90 -5.51
C GLU A 225 39.62 -36.21 -6.84
N THR A 226 39.71 -34.88 -6.95
CA THR A 226 40.58 -34.12 -7.89
C THR A 226 40.20 -32.63 -7.99
N GLN A 227 41.24 -31.77 -7.92
CA GLN A 227 41.42 -30.41 -8.46
C GLN A 227 40.78 -29.16 -7.79
N PRO A 228 41.52 -28.03 -7.67
CA PRO A 228 41.07 -26.81 -6.99
C PRO A 228 40.48 -25.78 -7.97
N HIS A 229 39.17 -25.53 -7.88
CA HIS A 229 38.56 -24.32 -8.42
C HIS A 229 38.21 -23.37 -7.26
N PRO A 230 38.47 -22.05 -7.36
CA PRO A 230 38.03 -21.10 -6.35
C PRO A 230 36.49 -21.07 -6.31
N PRO A 231 35.88 -20.94 -5.11
CA PRO A 231 34.43 -20.82 -5.00
C PRO A 231 33.93 -19.58 -5.75
N PRO A 232 32.75 -19.63 -6.38
CA PRO A 232 32.13 -18.44 -6.96
C PRO A 232 31.93 -17.37 -5.87
N PRO A 233 32.01 -16.08 -6.22
CA PRO A 233 31.74 -15.00 -5.26
C PRO A 233 30.31 -15.15 -4.71
N PRO A 234 30.08 -14.84 -3.42
CA PRO A 234 28.75 -14.91 -2.84
C PRO A 234 27.80 -13.97 -3.59
N ASP A 235 26.56 -14.40 -3.80
CA ASP A 235 25.53 -13.57 -4.42
C ASP A 235 25.34 -12.29 -3.56
N PRO A 236 25.22 -11.10 -4.17
CA PRO A 236 25.08 -9.84 -3.44
C PRO A 236 23.79 -9.77 -2.59
N GLU A 237 22.82 -10.64 -2.86
CA GLU A 237 21.60 -10.78 -2.04
C GLU A 237 21.91 -11.39 -0.66
N THR A 238 22.89 -12.29 -0.55
CA THR A 238 23.27 -12.96 0.70
C THR A 238 23.96 -12.01 1.69
N GLU A 239 24.77 -11.06 1.20
CA GLU A 239 25.41 -10.03 2.04
C GLU A 239 24.43 -8.96 2.54
N THR A 240 23.30 -8.76 1.85
CA THR A 240 22.27 -7.81 2.30
C THR A 240 21.34 -8.41 3.35
N GLU A 241 21.18 -9.75 3.39
CA GLU A 241 20.40 -10.41 4.43
C GLU A 241 21.06 -10.34 5.81
N SER A 242 22.41 -10.35 5.89
CA SER A 242 23.16 -10.27 7.15
C SER A 242 23.11 -8.89 7.85
N LYS A 243 22.58 -7.86 7.19
CA LYS A 243 22.45 -6.49 7.74
C LYS A 243 21.02 -6.08 8.13
N LEU A 244 20.02 -6.92 7.85
CA LEU A 244 18.62 -6.58 8.13
C LEU A 244 18.24 -7.00 9.55
N LEU A 245 17.79 -6.04 10.35
CA LEU A 245 17.37 -6.29 11.72
C LEU A 245 15.99 -6.96 11.76
N ASP A 246 15.86 -8.00 12.60
CA ASP A 246 14.61 -8.72 12.79
C ASP A 246 13.88 -8.24 14.06
N GLY A 247 12.59 -7.95 13.90
CA GLY A 247 11.66 -7.78 15.00
C GLY A 247 12.05 -6.70 16.00
N ARG A 248 12.15 -7.11 17.27
CA ARG A 248 12.48 -6.27 18.43
C ARG A 248 13.96 -6.26 18.79
N ALA A 249 14.82 -6.95 18.02
CA ALA A 249 16.25 -6.93 18.28
C ALA A 249 16.78 -5.49 18.08
N HIS A 250 17.69 -5.04 18.96
CA HIS A 250 18.33 -3.72 18.87
C HIS A 250 17.34 -2.54 18.75
N PHE A 251 16.33 -2.47 19.61
CA PHE A 251 15.31 -1.41 19.54
C PHE A 251 15.86 0.01 19.70
N SER A 252 17.07 0.17 20.25
CA SER A 252 17.76 1.45 20.37
C SER A 252 18.24 2.03 19.03
N LYS A 253 18.25 1.22 17.95
CA LYS A 253 18.67 1.65 16.62
C LYS A 253 17.45 2.06 15.78
N LEU A 254 17.09 3.34 15.78
CA LEU A 254 16.03 3.87 14.92
C LEU A 254 16.53 4.16 13.49
N GLY A 255 15.62 4.26 12.52
CA GLY A 255 15.94 4.62 11.13
C GLY A 255 16.49 3.48 10.29
N ILE A 256 16.34 2.22 10.72
CA ILE A 256 16.81 1.04 10.01
C ILE A 256 15.61 0.21 9.56
N VAL A 257 15.61 -0.21 8.29
CA VAL A 257 14.56 -1.10 7.76
C VAL A 257 14.60 -2.44 8.47
N ARG A 258 13.45 -2.86 9.02
CA ARG A 258 13.33 -4.09 9.82
C ARG A 258 12.40 -5.10 9.17
N ARG A 259 12.68 -6.39 9.37
CA ARG A 259 11.77 -7.48 9.04
C ARG A 259 10.96 -7.88 10.28
N LYS A 260 9.80 -8.48 10.04
CA LYS A 260 9.06 -9.27 11.05
C LYS A 260 9.78 -10.63 11.22
N PRO A 261 9.49 -11.46 12.23
CA PRO A 261 8.56 -11.29 13.34
C PRO A 261 9.19 -10.60 14.56
N ALA A 262 8.37 -10.11 15.48
CA ALA A 262 8.80 -9.46 16.73
C ALA A 262 9.17 -10.45 17.86
N ARG A 263 9.18 -11.77 17.59
CA ARG A 263 9.48 -12.81 18.59
C ARG A 263 10.65 -13.67 18.13
N ALA A 264 11.55 -14.00 19.05
CA ALA A 264 12.75 -14.80 18.78
C ALA A 264 12.42 -16.27 18.41
N ASP A 265 11.27 -16.79 18.86
CA ASP A 265 10.82 -18.16 18.60
C ASP A 265 10.09 -18.34 17.26
N ALA A 266 9.73 -17.24 16.59
CA ALA A 266 8.94 -17.28 15.38
C ALA A 266 9.84 -17.47 14.14
N SER A 267 9.40 -18.32 13.21
CA SER A 267 10.11 -18.50 11.94
C SER A 267 10.33 -17.17 11.24
N SER A 268 11.52 -16.99 10.64
CA SER A 268 11.85 -15.79 9.90
C SER A 268 10.84 -15.51 8.78
N THR A 269 10.60 -14.23 8.51
CA THR A 269 9.77 -13.79 7.39
C THR A 269 10.49 -12.72 6.57
N LYS A 270 10.18 -12.67 5.28
CA LYS A 270 10.68 -11.63 4.38
C LYS A 270 9.88 -10.32 4.49
N SER A 271 8.80 -10.32 5.29
CA SER A 271 7.92 -9.16 5.44
C SER A 271 8.59 -8.05 6.25
N LYS A 272 8.71 -6.86 5.67
CA LYS A 272 9.13 -5.65 6.38
C LYS A 272 8.13 -5.19 7.45
N SER A 273 8.57 -4.33 8.37
CA SER A 273 7.72 -3.73 9.39
C SER A 273 6.59 -2.89 8.78
N CYS A 274 5.50 -2.67 9.52
CA CYS A 274 4.40 -1.85 9.03
C CYS A 274 4.80 -0.37 8.95
N SER A 275 5.67 0.11 9.85
CA SER A 275 6.27 1.45 9.79
C SER A 275 7.03 1.67 8.49
N ASP A 276 7.93 0.76 8.13
CA ASP A 276 8.70 0.84 6.87
C ASP A 276 7.80 0.82 5.64
N LYS A 277 6.76 -0.03 5.66
CA LYS A 277 5.81 -0.15 4.55
C LYS A 277 4.95 1.09 4.41
N LEU A 278 4.49 1.69 5.50
CA LEU A 278 3.74 2.95 5.46
C LEU A 278 4.62 4.11 5.00
N ALA A 279 5.88 4.18 5.45
CA ALA A 279 6.85 5.15 4.96
C ALA A 279 7.09 5.02 3.45
N LEU A 280 7.28 3.80 2.95
CA LEU A 280 7.39 3.54 1.51
C LEU A 280 6.15 4.02 0.74
N ARG A 281 4.95 3.87 1.30
CA ARG A 281 3.71 4.33 0.67
C ARG A 281 3.57 5.85 0.64
N GLN A 282 4.22 6.58 1.55
CA GLN A 282 4.31 8.03 1.47
C GLN A 282 5.21 8.54 0.34
N VAL A 283 6.10 7.69 -0.18
CA VAL A 283 6.97 8.02 -1.33
C VAL A 283 6.38 7.47 -2.64
N SER A 284 5.79 6.28 -2.59
CA SER A 284 5.36 5.54 -3.79
C SER A 284 3.87 5.64 -4.13
N SER A 285 3.03 6.14 -3.22
CA SER A 285 1.55 6.15 -3.28
C SER A 285 0.85 4.97 -2.60
N LEU A 286 -0.36 5.23 -2.09
CA LEU A 286 -1.32 4.23 -1.61
C LEU A 286 -1.95 3.44 -2.76
N ILE A 287 -1.98 4.00 -3.98
CA ILE A 287 -2.42 3.32 -5.19
C ILE A 287 -1.36 2.29 -5.58
N SER A 288 -1.76 1.01 -5.70
CA SER A 288 -0.86 -0.06 -6.12
C SER A 288 -0.42 0.13 -7.57
N ARG A 289 0.65 -0.57 -7.98
CA ARG A 289 1.16 -0.46 -9.36
C ARG A 289 0.09 -0.84 -10.39
N GLU A 290 -0.67 -1.89 -10.10
CA GLU A 290 -1.74 -2.41 -10.94
C GLU A 290 -2.89 -1.39 -11.03
N MET A 291 -3.30 -0.83 -9.89
CA MET A 291 -4.31 0.23 -9.88
C MET A 291 -3.82 1.52 -10.54
N GLY A 292 -2.52 1.77 -10.54
CA GLY A 292 -1.87 2.88 -11.21
C GLY A 292 -2.01 2.86 -12.73
N LEU A 293 -2.39 1.72 -13.34
CA LEU A 293 -2.73 1.66 -14.77
C LEU A 293 -4.09 2.31 -15.06
N LEU A 294 -4.99 2.34 -14.07
CA LEU A 294 -6.35 2.87 -14.20
C LEU A 294 -6.49 4.25 -13.57
N VAL A 295 -5.87 4.46 -12.41
CA VAL A 295 -6.03 5.66 -11.58
C VAL A 295 -4.69 6.38 -11.46
N ALA A 296 -4.63 7.60 -11.96
CA ALA A 296 -3.48 8.48 -11.86
C ALA A 296 -3.10 8.72 -10.39
N VAL A 297 -1.81 8.65 -10.10
CA VAL A 297 -1.26 9.05 -8.81
C VAL A 297 -1.22 10.58 -8.76
N THR A 298 -2.09 11.17 -7.94
CA THR A 298 -2.10 12.60 -7.64
C THR A 298 -1.73 12.85 -6.18
N ARG A 299 -1.64 14.11 -5.75
CA ARG A 299 -1.37 14.48 -4.34
C ARG A 299 -2.35 13.85 -3.34
N ASN A 300 -3.56 13.50 -3.79
CA ASN A 300 -4.62 12.93 -2.96
C ASN A 300 -4.47 11.41 -2.74
N ALA A 301 -3.45 10.78 -3.34
CA ALA A 301 -3.19 9.34 -3.25
C ALA A 301 -2.27 8.95 -2.08
N TYR A 302 -2.03 9.87 -1.14
CA TYR A 302 -1.17 9.69 0.04
C TYR A 302 -1.98 9.89 1.32
N LEU A 303 -1.50 9.35 2.46
CA LEU A 303 -2.20 9.59 3.73
C LEU A 303 -2.02 11.04 4.16
N ALA A 304 -3.12 11.72 4.43
CA ALA A 304 -3.13 13.04 5.08
C ALA A 304 -2.83 12.93 6.59
N GLY A 305 -3.06 11.77 7.20
CA GLY A 305 -2.72 11.52 8.59
C GLY A 305 -2.94 10.07 9.02
N VAL A 306 -2.24 9.68 10.09
CA VAL A 306 -2.46 8.42 10.82
C VAL A 306 -3.03 8.79 12.19
N VAL A 307 -4.18 8.24 12.52
CA VAL A 307 -4.90 8.46 13.78
C VAL A 307 -4.70 7.24 14.66
N MET A 308 -4.25 7.45 15.88
CA MET A 308 -4.07 6.41 16.90
C MET A 308 -4.72 6.86 18.20
N PRO A 309 -5.24 5.94 19.03
CA PRO A 309 -5.68 6.28 20.38
C PRO A 309 -4.50 6.80 21.20
N SER A 310 -4.76 7.82 22.01
CA SER A 310 -3.87 8.36 23.03
C SER A 310 -3.84 7.47 24.26
#